data_AF-A0AAV8YMI5-F1
#
_entry.id   AF-A0AAV8YMI5-F1
#
_cell.length_a   1.000
_cell.length_b   1.000
_cell.length_c   1.000
_cell.angle_alpha   90.00
_cell.angle_beta   90.00
_cell.angle_gamma   90.00
#
_symmetry.space_group_name_H-M   'P 1'
#
loop_
_entity.id
_entity.type
_entity.pdbx_description
1 polymer ?
#
loop_
_entity_poly.entity_id
_entity_poly.type
_entity_poly.pdbx_seq_one_letter_code
_entity_poly.pdbx_strand_id
1 'polypeptide(L)' 'MTWSDYKKCNTLKFLISSTPDGMITFISGAFGGRASDKEIISQSNFFNELPNACAVMADRGFKEIDFMLAKKKLLFS' A
#
# COMPACT_ATOMS: atom_id res chain seq x y z
N MET A 1 6.94 8.42 -14.15
CA MET A 1 6.32 9.61 -14.78
C MET A 1 5.27 10.17 -13.82
N THR A 2 5.41 11.45 -13.43
CA THR A 2 4.60 12.12 -12.39
C THR A 2 3.40 12.87 -12.94
N TRP A 3 3.38 13.21 -14.23
CA TRP A 3 2.29 13.94 -14.85
C TRP A 3 1.00 13.11 -14.90
N SER A 4 -0.09 13.66 -14.38
CA SER A 4 -1.42 13.10 -14.48
C SER A 4 -2.26 13.97 -15.40
N ASP A 5 -2.57 13.46 -16.59
CA ASP A 5 -3.39 14.22 -17.55
C ASP A 5 -4.79 14.52 -17.00
N TYR A 6 -5.36 13.59 -16.24
CA TYR A 6 -6.64 13.77 -15.54
C TYR A 6 -6.62 14.96 -14.56
N LYS A 7 -5.52 15.18 -13.84
CA LYS A 7 -5.38 16.29 -12.88
C LYS A 7 -4.71 17.52 -13.49
N LYS A 8 -4.27 17.44 -14.75
CA LYS A 8 -3.46 18.46 -15.47
C LYS A 8 -2.27 19.00 -14.66
N CYS A 9 -1.69 18.15 -13.81
CA CYS A 9 -0.60 18.50 -12.89
C CYS A 9 0.29 17.28 -12.65
N ASN A 10 1.50 17.51 -12.12
CA ASN A 10 2.29 16.45 -11.52
C ASN A 10 1.62 15.98 -10.23
N THR A 11 1.47 14.68 -10.06
CA THR A 11 0.97 14.08 -8.81
C THR A 11 1.95 13.05 -8.28
N LEU A 12 1.95 12.92 -6.96
CA LEU A 12 2.66 11.90 -6.22
C LEU A 12 1.66 11.08 -5.44
N LYS A 13 1.97 9.80 -5.27
CA LYS A 13 1.22 8.84 -4.46
C LYS A 13 2.11 8.30 -3.36
N PHE A 14 1.50 8.02 -2.22
CA PHE A 14 2.13 7.39 -1.07
C PHE A 14 1.20 6.30 -0.57
N LEU A 15 1.77 5.19 -0.11
CA LEU A 15 1.05 4.19 0.68
C LEU A 15 1.21 4.56 2.15
N ILE A 16 0.08 4.67 2.83
CA ILE A 16 0.03 4.97 4.26
C ILE A 16 -0.73 3.82 4.92
N SER A 17 -0.17 3.30 6.01
CA SER A 17 -0.88 2.36 6.89
C SER A 17 -1.16 3.05 8.22
N SER A 18 -2.33 2.75 8.79
CA SER A 18 -2.75 3.27 10.07
C SER A 18 -3.38 2.18 10.92
N THR A 19 -3.24 2.30 12.23
CA THR A 19 -4.03 1.51 13.18
C THR A 19 -5.50 1.92 13.11
N PRO A 20 -6.43 1.08 13.60
CA PRO A 20 -7.84 1.46 13.74
C PRO A 20 -8.06 2.70 14.63
N ASP A 21 -7.12 3.00 15.52
CA ASP A 21 -7.12 4.19 16.40
C ASP A 21 -6.64 5.47 15.67
N GLY A 22 -6.17 5.35 14.43
CA GLY A 22 -5.73 6.47 13.59
C GLY A 22 -4.23 6.78 13.68
N MET A 23 -3.45 5.99 14.41
CA MET A 23 -2.00 6.15 14.46
C MET A 23 -1.35 5.66 13.16
N ILE A 24 -0.52 6.49 12.53
CA ILE A 24 0.22 6.11 11.32
C ILE A 24 1.35 5.16 11.71
N THR A 25 1.35 3.96 11.13
CA THR A 25 2.35 2.91 11.39
C THR A 25 3.37 2.79 10.26
N PHE A 26 3.05 3.28 9.07
CA PHE A 26 3.91 3.16 7.90
C PHE A 26 3.61 4.25 6.88
N ILE A 27 4.66 4.79 6.25
CA ILE A 27 4.59 5.68 5.09
C ILE A 27 5.63 5.19 4.07
N SER A 28 5.20 4.92 2.84
CA SER A 28 6.13 4.52 1.77
C SER A 28 6.95 5.70 1.25
N GLY A 29 7.97 5.39 0.45
CA GLY A 29 8.55 6.39 -0.47
C GLY A 29 7.51 6.97 -1.43
N ALA A 30 7.85 8.09 -2.08
CA ALA A 30 7.00 8.75 -3.06
C ALA A 30 6.99 7.99 -4.39
N PHE A 31 5.80 7.80 -4.95
CA PHE A 31 5.60 7.24 -6.29
C PHE A 31 4.99 8.27 -7.22
N GLY A 32 5.30 8.20 -8.52
CA GLY A 32 4.65 9.06 -9.50
C GLY A 32 3.15 8.75 -9.64
N GLY A 33 2.36 9.75 -10.00
CA GLY A 33 0.90 9.64 -10.15
C GLY A 33 0.38 8.50 -11.01
N ARG A 34 1.17 8.04 -11.98
CA ARG A 34 0.83 6.92 -12.88
C ARG A 34 1.18 5.54 -12.30
N ALA A 35 1.82 5.47 -11.12
CA ALA A 35 2.09 4.20 -10.46
C ALA A 35 0.77 3.55 -10.04
N SER A 36 0.62 2.27 -10.37
CA SER A 36 -0.51 1.44 -9.96
C SER A 36 -0.38 1.07 -8.49
N ASP A 37 -1.51 0.84 -7.82
CA ASP A 37 -1.52 0.55 -6.38
C ASP A 37 -0.75 -0.74 -6.05
N LYS A 38 -0.80 -1.73 -6.94
CA LYS A 38 0.01 -2.96 -6.89
C LYS A 38 1.52 -2.70 -6.90
N GLU A 39 1.98 -1.81 -7.80
CA GLU A 39 3.40 -1.45 -7.91
C GLU A 39 3.88 -0.77 -6.63
N ILE A 40 3.06 0.17 -6.12
CA ILE A 40 3.35 0.89 -4.88
C ILE A 40 3.49 -0.11 -3.73
N ILE A 41 2.53 -1.02 -3.54
CA ILE A 41 2.60 -2.00 -2.46
C ILE A 41 3.83 -2.92 -2.61
N SER A 42 4.06 -3.48 -3.80
CA SER A 42 5.18 -4.39 -4.05
C SER A 42 6.56 -3.74 -3.83
N GLN A 43 6.70 -2.44 -4.12
CA GLN A 43 7.97 -1.72 -4.03
C GLN A 43 8.14 -0.95 -2.71
N SER A 44 7.07 -0.75 -1.95
CA SER A 44 7.09 0.03 -0.70
C SER A 44 7.76 -0.66 0.48
N ASN A 45 8.08 -1.96 0.38
CA ASN A 45 8.49 -2.80 1.52
C ASN A 45 7.45 -2.87 2.65
N PHE A 46 6.20 -2.46 2.42
CA PHE A 46 5.12 -2.46 3.43
C PHE A 46 4.98 -3.81 4.15
N PHE A 47 4.99 -4.92 3.40
CA PHE A 47 4.85 -6.25 3.98
C PHE A 47 6.02 -6.68 4.89
N ASN A 48 7.16 -6.01 4.83
CA ASN A 48 8.29 -6.28 5.73
C ASN A 48 8.13 -5.60 7.09
N GLU A 49 7.42 -4.47 7.12
CA GLU A 49 7.18 -3.68 8.32
C GLU A 49 5.95 -4.17 9.10
N LEU A 50 5.16 -5.10 8.53
CA LEU A 50 4.00 -5.67 9.19
C LEU A 50 4.41 -6.57 10.37
N PRO A 51 3.79 -6.41 11.55
CA PRO A 51 3.98 -7.33 12.65
C PRO A 51 3.57 -8.76 12.27
N ASN A 52 4.24 -9.74 12.89
CA ASN A 52 3.80 -11.13 12.79
C ASN A 52 2.38 -11.26 13.36
N ALA A 53 1.51 -11.99 12.64
CA ALA A 53 0.12 -12.24 13.03
C ALA A 53 -0.77 -10.98 13.17
N CYS A 54 -0.63 -9.99 12.27
CA CYS A 54 -1.55 -8.86 12.18
C CYS A 54 -2.65 -9.09 11.13
N ALA A 55 -3.82 -8.50 11.35
CA ALA A 55 -4.85 -8.34 10.32
C ALA A 55 -4.61 -7.04 9.55
N VAL A 56 -4.69 -7.10 8.22
CA VAL A 56 -4.60 -5.93 7.34
C VAL A 56 -5.94 -5.74 6.65
N MET A 57 -6.48 -4.53 6.74
CA MET A 57 -7.65 -4.11 5.97
C MET A 57 -7.21 -3.13 4.88
N ALA A 58 -7.83 -3.23 3.71
CA ALA A 58 -7.54 -2.36 2.58
C ALA A 58 -8.84 -1.92 1.91
N ASP A 59 -8.79 -0.78 1.22
CA ASP A 59 -9.92 -0.32 0.41
C ASP A 59 -10.21 -1.29 -0.73
N ARG A 60 -11.49 -1.38 -1.15
CA ARG A 60 -11.93 -2.29 -2.24
C ARG A 60 -11.19 -2.06 -3.56
N GLY A 61 -10.64 -0.87 -3.77
CA GLY A 61 -9.80 -0.56 -4.94
C GLY A 61 -8.46 -1.31 -4.98
N PHE A 62 -7.97 -1.83 -3.84
CA PHE A 62 -6.72 -2.57 -3.75
C PHE A 62 -6.89 -4.04 -4.19
N LYS A 63 -7.07 -4.22 -5.49
CA LYS A 63 -7.10 -5.54 -6.12
C LYS A 63 -5.72 -6.20 -5.97
N GLU A 64 -5.70 -7.47 -5.61
CA GLU A 64 -4.50 -8.31 -5.33
C GLU A 64 -3.82 -8.16 -3.96
N ILE A 65 -4.23 -7.25 -3.07
CA ILE A 65 -3.57 -7.16 -1.75
C ILE A 65 -3.73 -8.45 -0.93
N ASP A 66 -4.90 -9.09 -1.01
CA ASP A 66 -5.21 -10.37 -0.37
C ASP A 66 -4.25 -11.48 -0.84
N PHE A 67 -4.06 -11.63 -2.15
CA PHE A 67 -3.11 -12.59 -2.72
C PHE A 67 -1.67 -12.31 -2.28
N MET A 68 -1.27 -11.04 -2.22
CA MET A 68 0.08 -10.66 -1.78
C MET A 68 0.32 -10.92 -0.28
N LEU A 69 -0.71 -10.74 0.56
CA LEU A 69 -0.66 -11.07 1.99
C LEU A 69 -0.59 -12.58 2.21
N ALA A 70 -1.40 -13.36 1.49
CA ALA A 70 -1.43 -14.83 1.59
C ALA A 70 -0.06 -15.46 1.23
N LYS A 71 0.65 -14.89 0.25
CA LYS A 71 1.97 -15.36 -0.17
C LYS A 71 3.07 -15.19 0.90
N LYS A 72 2.85 -14.33 1.91
CA LYS A 72 3.84 -13.98 2.95
C LYS A 72 3.75 -14.81 4.24
N LYS A 73 2.92 -15.85 4.33
CA LYS A 73 2.75 -16.69 5.56
C LYS A 73 2.39 -15.87 6.81
N LEU A 74 1.44 -14.93 6.70
CA LEU A 74 0.74 -14.45 7.89
C LEU A 74 -0.24 -15.55 8.31
N LEU A 75 -0.12 -16.01 9.56
CA LEU A 75 -0.89 -17.12 10.13
C LEU A 75 -2.39 -16.87 9.98
N PHE A 76 -3.09 -17.75 9.25
CA PHE A 76 -4.53 -17.89 9.34
C PHE A 76 -4.84 -18.74 10.57
N SER A 77 -5.65 -18.22 11.49
CA SER A 77 -6.33 -19.02 12.51
C SER A 77 -7.66 -19.53 11.99
#